data_AF-A0A3M6UDI9-F1
#
_entry.id   AF-A0A3M6UDI9-F1
#
_cell.length_a   1.000
_cell.length_b   1.000
_cell.length_c   1.000
_cell.angle_alpha   90.00
_cell.angle_beta   90.00
_cell.angle_gamma   90.00
#
_symmetry.space_group_name_H-M   'P 1'
#
loop_
_entity.id
_entity.type
_entity.pdbx_description
1 polymer ?
#
loop_
_entity_poly.entity_id
_entity_poly.type
_entity_poly.pdbx_seq_one_letter_code
_entity_poly.pdbx_strand_id
1 'polypeptide(L)'
;YFDTAKYHPILLASRINTAAFITVLKLHPTNFFFFLFIRQTRIRRATENEFPGNSIPTFRSNPEARKRLDKLVKQLANSCSIEEVNFGEEGIRSHTMSVLNERRRMVTLGYNYE
;
A
#
# COMPACT_ATOMS: atom_id res chain seq x y z
N TYR A 1 26.84 23.62 -21.19
CA TYR A 1 26.13 22.70 -22.10
C TYR A 1 25.52 21.58 -21.26
N PHE A 2 24.30 21.79 -20.78
CA PHE A 2 23.48 20.77 -20.12
C PHE A 2 22.41 20.36 -21.13
N ASP A 3 22.52 19.15 -21.65
CA ASP A 3 21.63 18.65 -22.70
C ASP A 3 20.39 18.01 -22.07
N THR A 4 19.28 18.74 -22.10
CA THR A 4 18.00 18.41 -21.46
C THR A 4 17.20 17.32 -22.20
N ALA A 5 17.77 16.67 -23.21
CA ALA A 5 17.06 15.71 -24.06
C ALA A 5 16.93 14.27 -23.50
N LYS A 6 17.52 13.94 -22.34
CA LYS A 6 17.53 12.56 -21.80
C LYS A 6 16.48 12.21 -20.74
N TYR A 7 15.67 13.16 -20.27
CA TYR A 7 14.72 12.93 -19.16
C TYR A 7 13.25 13.15 -19.54
N HIS A 8 12.86 12.80 -20.76
CA HIS A 8 11.52 13.12 -21.28
C HIS A 8 10.61 11.94 -21.67
N PRO A 9 10.53 10.81 -20.95
CA PRO A 9 9.36 9.95 -21.09
C PRO A 9 8.18 10.35 -20.17
N ILE A 10 8.37 11.27 -19.23
CA ILE A 10 7.35 11.55 -18.19
C ILE A 10 6.28 12.57 -18.63
N LEU A 11 6.53 13.36 -19.67
CA LEU A 11 5.67 14.49 -20.05
C LEU A 11 4.98 14.35 -21.41
N LEU A 12 4.66 13.11 -21.81
CA LEU A 12 3.82 12.84 -22.99
C LEU A 12 2.64 11.90 -22.66
N ALA A 13 2.18 11.93 -21.41
CA ALA A 13 1.10 11.08 -20.92
C ALA A 13 -0.30 11.74 -20.98
N SER A 14 -0.49 12.83 -21.74
CA SER A 14 -1.81 13.47 -21.88
C SER A 14 -2.71 12.85 -22.95
N ARG A 15 -2.24 11.83 -23.69
CA ARG A 15 -3.03 11.10 -24.70
C ARG A 15 -2.65 9.62 -24.83
N ILE A 16 -2.42 8.93 -23.72
CA ILE A 16 -2.17 7.47 -23.78
C ILE A 16 -3.52 6.75 -23.72
N ASN A 17 -3.89 6.18 -24.87
CA ASN A 17 -4.98 5.21 -25.00
C ASN A 17 -4.78 4.12 -23.93
N THR A 18 -5.78 3.85 -23.09
CA THR A 18 -5.69 2.94 -21.93
C THR A 18 -5.09 1.57 -22.29
N ALA A 19 -5.30 1.10 -23.51
CA ALA A 19 -4.71 -0.12 -24.05
C ALA A 19 -3.16 -0.12 -24.08
N ALA A 20 -2.51 1.00 -24.39
CA ALA A 20 -1.05 1.07 -24.49
C ALA A 20 -0.37 1.06 -23.10
N PHE A 21 -1.02 1.65 -22.09
CA PHE A 21 -0.54 1.58 -20.70
C PHE A 21 -0.60 0.14 -20.16
N ILE A 22 -1.67 -0.59 -20.49
CA ILE A 22 -1.82 -2.01 -20.15
C ILE A 22 -0.73 -2.87 -20.82
N THR A 23 -0.34 -2.55 -22.06
CA THR A 23 0.74 -3.29 -22.75
C THR A 23 2.12 -3.03 -22.14
N VAL A 24 2.40 -1.80 -21.69
CA VAL A 24 3.66 -1.47 -20.98
C VAL A 24 3.74 -2.16 -19.62
N LEU A 25 2.61 -2.29 -18.90
CA LEU A 25 2.52 -3.09 -17.67
C LEU A 25 2.78 -4.59 -17.94
N LYS A 26 2.35 -5.10 -19.10
CA LYS A 26 2.55 -6.51 -19.50
C LYS A 26 3.99 -6.83 -19.93
N LEU A 27 4.79 -5.85 -20.34
CA LEU A 27 6.10 -6.07 -20.98
C LEU A 27 7.29 -6.24 -20.01
N HIS A 28 7.14 -5.93 -18.72
CA HIS A 28 8.21 -6.16 -17.74
C HIS A 28 7.67 -6.61 -16.36
N PRO A 29 7.81 -7.89 -15.98
CA PRO A 29 7.34 -8.39 -14.68
C PRO A 29 7.97 -7.65 -13.49
N THR A 30 9.19 -7.11 -13.67
CA THR A 30 9.91 -6.30 -12.68
C THR A 30 9.16 -5.02 -12.29
N ASN A 31 8.45 -4.39 -13.24
CA ASN A 31 7.72 -3.14 -12.96
C ASN A 31 6.46 -3.42 -12.15
N PHE A 32 5.76 -4.52 -12.42
CA PHE A 32 4.57 -4.91 -11.68
C PHE A 32 4.88 -5.18 -10.20
N PHE A 33 5.89 -6.01 -9.91
CA PHE A 33 6.30 -6.28 -8.53
C PHE A 33 6.79 -5.03 -7.80
N PHE A 34 7.48 -4.13 -8.49
CA PHE A 34 7.92 -2.86 -7.92
C PHE A 34 6.74 -1.96 -7.53
N PHE A 35 5.72 -1.83 -8.38
CA PHE A 35 4.51 -1.07 -8.06
C PHE A 35 3.72 -1.70 -6.90
N LEU A 36 3.63 -3.03 -6.85
CA LEU A 36 3.04 -3.75 -5.71
C LEU A 36 3.81 -3.45 -4.42
N PHE A 37 5.13 -3.53 -4.46
CA PHE A 37 5.99 -3.26 -3.31
C PHE A 37 5.83 -1.82 -2.78
N ILE A 38 5.79 -0.82 -3.67
CA ILE A 38 5.56 0.58 -3.26
C ILE A 38 4.21 0.72 -2.54
N ARG A 39 3.14 0.14 -3.11
CA ARG A 39 1.80 0.20 -2.51
C ARG A 39 1.74 -0.51 -1.16
N GLN A 40 2.28 -1.72 -1.06
CA GLN A 40 2.37 -2.46 0.21
C GLN A 40 3.15 -1.70 1.28
N THR A 41 4.23 -1.01 0.88
CA THR A 41 5.03 -0.16 1.77
C THR A 41 4.22 1.05 2.26
N ARG A 42 3.41 1.66 1.39
CA ARG A 42 2.49 2.75 1.78
C ARG A 42 1.44 2.28 2.78
N ILE A 43 0.81 1.13 2.54
CA ILE A 43 -0.18 0.55 3.46
C ILE A 43 0.48 0.28 4.82
N ARG A 44 1.68 -0.31 4.82
CA ARG A 44 2.45 -0.59 6.05
C ARG A 44 2.70 0.71 6.84
N ARG A 45 3.24 1.75 6.21
CA ARG A 45 3.53 3.03 6.87
C ARG A 45 2.26 3.69 7.42
N ALA A 46 1.18 3.70 6.64
CA ALA A 46 -0.09 4.27 7.08
C ALA A 46 -0.68 3.50 8.28
N THR A 47 -0.54 2.17 8.28
CA THR A 47 -0.93 1.31 9.40
C THR A 47 -0.12 1.61 10.66
N GLU A 48 1.18 1.78 10.54
CA GLU A 48 2.08 2.09 11.66
C GLU A 48 1.81 3.47 12.26
N ASN A 49 1.45 4.44 11.42
CA ASN A 49 1.06 5.79 11.85
C ASN A 49 -0.29 5.79 12.58
N GLU A 50 -1.26 5.01 12.09
CA GLU A 50 -2.59 4.92 12.71
C GLU A 50 -2.53 4.14 14.03
N PHE A 51 -1.74 3.07 14.09
CA PHE A 51 -1.58 2.23 15.29
C PHE A 51 -0.12 2.25 15.76
N PRO A 52 0.33 3.33 16.42
CA PRO A 52 1.69 3.47 16.92
C PRO A 52 1.93 2.66 18.21
N GLY A 53 3.21 2.54 18.59
CA GLY A 53 3.64 1.87 19.82
C GLY A 53 3.48 0.35 19.85
N ASN A 54 3.57 -0.22 21.05
CA ASN A 54 3.48 -1.66 21.29
C ASN A 54 2.03 -2.14 21.52
N SER A 55 1.13 -1.22 21.85
CA SER A 55 -0.26 -1.51 22.22
C SER A 55 -1.15 -1.68 20.99
N ILE A 56 -1.05 -2.83 20.33
CA ILE A 56 -1.81 -3.12 19.11
C ILE A 56 -3.22 -3.61 19.47
N PRO A 57 -4.29 -2.87 19.11
CA PRO A 57 -5.64 -3.18 19.56
C PRO A 57 -6.17 -4.49 18.98
N THR A 58 -7.03 -5.18 19.74
CA THR A 58 -7.81 -6.32 19.28
C THR A 58 -9.15 -5.84 18.73
N PHE A 59 -9.34 -5.94 17.40
CA PHE A 59 -10.51 -5.38 16.71
C PHE A 59 -11.85 -6.06 17.05
N ARG A 60 -11.82 -7.27 17.63
CA ARG A 60 -13.04 -7.99 18.02
C ARG A 60 -13.75 -7.33 19.21
N SER A 61 -12.99 -6.85 20.18
CA SER A 61 -13.49 -6.25 21.42
C SER A 61 -13.48 -4.73 21.41
N ASN A 62 -12.77 -4.10 20.46
CA ASN A 62 -12.68 -2.65 20.35
C ASN A 62 -13.37 -2.13 19.07
N PRO A 63 -14.64 -1.68 19.16
CA PRO A 63 -15.38 -1.17 18.00
C PRO A 63 -14.82 0.16 17.48
N GLU A 64 -14.17 0.96 18.32
CA GLU A 64 -13.54 2.21 17.90
C GLU A 64 -12.31 1.95 17.03
N ALA A 65 -11.44 1.03 17.46
CA ALA A 65 -10.31 0.57 16.65
C ALA A 65 -10.76 -0.01 15.31
N ARG A 66 -11.90 -0.71 15.28
CA ARG A 66 -12.50 -1.23 14.05
C ARG A 66 -12.94 -0.09 13.12
N LYS A 67 -13.61 0.94 13.63
CA LYS A 67 -13.97 2.14 12.84
C LYS A 67 -12.74 2.84 12.27
N ARG A 68 -11.65 2.96 13.05
CA ARG A 68 -10.38 3.54 12.60
C ARG A 68 -9.75 2.72 11.47
N LEU A 69 -9.75 1.40 11.61
CA LEU A 69 -9.29 0.47 10.56
C LEU A 69 -10.14 0.63 9.28
N ASP A 70 -11.46 0.66 9.39
CA ASP A 70 -12.34 0.82 8.24
C ASP A 70 -12.13 2.17 7.52
N LYS A 71 -11.90 3.24 8.29
CA LYS A 71 -11.55 4.57 7.75
C LYS A 71 -10.21 4.54 7.01
N LEU A 72 -9.19 3.91 7.60
CA LEU A 72 -7.87 3.76 7.00
C LEU A 72 -7.94 2.98 5.68
N VAL A 73 -8.67 1.86 5.66
CA VAL A 73 -8.85 1.04 4.45
C VAL A 73 -9.51 1.86 3.34
N LYS A 74 -10.57 2.62 3.63
CA LYS A 74 -11.23 3.49 2.64
C LYS A 74 -10.31 4.58 2.10
N GLN A 75 -9.50 5.19 2.95
CA GLN A 75 -8.51 6.19 2.51
C GLN A 75 -7.45 5.58 1.59
N LEU A 76 -6.98 4.38 1.91
CA LEU A 76 -5.96 3.67 1.13
C LEU A 76 -6.52 3.09 -0.17
N ALA A 77 -7.79 2.69 -0.21
CA ALA A 77 -8.45 2.15 -1.40
C ALA A 77 -8.39 3.12 -2.58
N ASN A 78 -8.43 4.43 -2.34
CA ASN A 78 -8.34 5.42 -3.42
C ASN A 78 -6.97 5.45 -4.14
N SER A 79 -5.90 5.00 -3.50
CA SER A 79 -4.52 5.15 -4.02
C SER A 79 -3.75 3.85 -4.18
N CYS A 80 -4.16 2.80 -3.46
CA CYS A 80 -3.46 1.53 -3.35
C CYS A 80 -4.29 0.35 -3.85
N SER A 81 -5.53 0.57 -4.29
CA SER A 81 -6.31 -0.45 -4.98
C SER A 81 -5.70 -0.78 -6.35
N ILE A 82 -5.90 -2.02 -6.79
CA ILE A 82 -5.42 -2.54 -8.07
C ILE A 82 -6.53 -3.42 -8.62
N GLU A 83 -7.30 -2.87 -9.55
CA GLU A 83 -8.43 -3.57 -10.17
C GLU A 83 -7.95 -4.82 -10.92
N GLU A 84 -6.79 -4.76 -11.57
CA GLU A 84 -6.26 -5.84 -12.42
C GLU A 84 -5.96 -7.14 -11.66
N VAL A 85 -5.80 -7.07 -10.33
CA VAL A 85 -5.60 -8.25 -9.47
C VAL A 85 -6.67 -8.36 -8.38
N ASN A 86 -7.82 -7.70 -8.54
CA ASN A 86 -8.90 -7.68 -7.56
C ASN A 86 -8.42 -7.28 -6.14
N PHE A 87 -7.39 -6.44 -6.06
CA PHE A 87 -6.86 -5.94 -4.80
C PHE A 87 -7.60 -4.66 -4.40
N GLY A 88 -8.79 -4.85 -3.85
CA GLY A 88 -9.65 -3.77 -3.34
C GLY A 88 -9.52 -3.56 -1.83
N GLU A 89 -10.59 -3.06 -1.20
CA GLU A 89 -10.65 -2.81 0.24
C GLU A 89 -10.33 -4.05 1.08
N GLU A 90 -10.79 -5.23 0.67
CA GLU A 90 -10.53 -6.49 1.40
C GLU A 90 -9.04 -6.88 1.36
N GLY A 91 -8.38 -6.70 0.22
CA GLY A 91 -6.95 -6.95 0.08
C GLY A 91 -6.13 -6.02 0.97
N ILE A 92 -6.49 -4.73 1.00
CA ILE A 92 -5.86 -3.73 1.86
C ILE A 92 -6.11 -4.06 3.34
N ARG A 93 -7.33 -4.44 3.71
CA ARG A 93 -7.68 -4.86 5.08
C ARG A 93 -6.84 -6.07 5.49
N SER A 94 -6.75 -7.08 4.64
CA SER A 94 -5.95 -8.29 4.89
C SER A 94 -4.48 -7.95 5.09
N HIS A 95 -3.89 -7.12 4.22
CA HIS A 95 -2.50 -6.69 4.34
C HIS A 95 -2.24 -5.89 5.63
N THR A 96 -3.15 -4.98 5.96
CA THR A 96 -3.11 -4.19 7.21
C THR A 96 -3.11 -5.11 8.45
N MET A 97 -3.98 -6.12 8.45
CA MET A 97 -4.04 -7.11 9.52
C MET A 97 -2.75 -7.92 9.64
N SER A 98 -2.15 -8.33 8.52
CA SER A 98 -0.86 -9.02 8.49
C SER A 98 0.27 -8.17 9.10
N VAL A 99 0.32 -6.87 8.77
CA VAL A 99 1.30 -5.94 9.36
C VAL A 99 1.14 -5.85 10.88
N LEU A 100 -0.10 -5.70 11.37
CA LEU A 100 -0.36 -5.62 12.80
C LEU A 100 -0.08 -6.93 13.53
N ASN A 101 -0.39 -8.08 12.91
CA ASN A 101 -0.10 -9.40 13.47
C ASN A 101 1.40 -9.63 13.61
N GLU A 102 2.18 -9.31 12.57
CA GLU A 102 3.64 -9.43 12.64
C GLU A 102 4.22 -8.50 13.71
N ARG A 103 3.69 -7.28 13.82
CA ARG A 103 4.12 -6.36 14.88
C ARG A 103 3.81 -6.90 16.28
N ARG A 104 2.65 -7.53 16.51
CA ARG A 104 2.35 -8.22 17.79
C ARG A 104 3.36 -9.33 18.08
N ARG A 105 3.74 -10.09 17.06
CA ARG A 105 4.77 -11.14 17.19
C ARG A 105 6.12 -10.53 17.57
N MET A 106 6.53 -9.43 16.93
CA MET A 106 7.79 -8.75 17.25
C MET A 106 7.81 -8.19 18.69
N VAL A 107 6.70 -7.61 19.16
CA VAL A 107 6.58 -7.20 20.57
C VAL A 107 6.71 -8.39 21.52
N THR A 108 6.10 -9.53 21.17
CA THR A 108 6.22 -10.78 21.96
C THR A 108 7.67 -11.28 22.02
N LEU A 109 8.45 -11.03 20.96
CA LEU A 109 9.89 -11.36 20.90
C LEU A 109 10.78 -10.34 21.63
N GLY A 110 10.21 -9.29 22.24
CA GLY A 110 10.94 -8.27 23.00
C GLY A 110 11.36 -7.05 22.19
N TYR A 111 10.88 -6.87 20.96
CA TYR A 111 11.12 -5.65 20.20
C TYR A 111 10.27 -4.50 20.75
N ASN A 112 10.88 -3.33 20.94
CA ASN A 112 10.21 -2.12 21.41
C ASN A 112 9.98 -1.11 20.26
N TYR A 113 8.71 -0.73 20.03
CA TYR A 113 8.29 0.28 19.06
C TYR A 113 7.94 1.64 19.69
N GLU A 114 8.21 1.83 20.98
CA GLU A 114 8.07 3.09 21.72
C GLU A 114 9.35 3.90 21.75
#